data_AF-A0A090QDD1-F1
#
_entry.id   AF-A0A090QDD1-F1
#
_cell.length_a   1.000
_cell.length_b   1.000
_cell.length_c   1.000
_cell.angle_alpha   90.00
_cell.angle_beta   90.00
_cell.angle_gamma   90.00
#
_symmetry.space_group_name_H-M   'P 1'
#
loop_
_entity.id
_entity.type
_entity.pdbx_description
1 polymer ?
#
loop_
_entity_poly.entity_id
_entity_poly.type
_entity_poly.pdbx_seq_one_letter_code
_entity_poly.pdbx_strand_id
1 'polypeptide(L)'
;MNFAFGYIITIENQSKNSVQLTSRHWKIKDSLSKTEHVDGEGVIGQKPVIKPGESHTYQSGCLLSSPFGNMSGYYSMVDFATTKKFGVVIPAFKLSAPFALN
;
A
#
# COMPACT_ATOMS: atom_id res chain seq x y z
N MET A 1 -9.45 9.17 -21.06
CA MET A 1 -10.27 8.06 -20.55
C MET A 1 -9.54 7.52 -19.34
N ASN A 2 -10.22 7.33 -18.21
CA ASN A 2 -9.57 6.90 -16.97
C ASN A 2 -10.10 5.51 -16.57
N PHE A 3 -9.22 4.68 -16.05
CA PHE A 3 -9.51 3.34 -15.55
C PHE A 3 -9.42 3.35 -14.02
N ALA A 4 -10.50 2.94 -13.36
CA ALA A 4 -10.56 2.85 -11.91
C ALA A 4 -10.14 1.44 -11.46
N PHE A 5 -9.14 1.37 -10.60
CA PHE A 5 -8.66 0.13 -10.00
C PHE A 5 -8.90 0.16 -8.50
N GLY A 6 -9.55 -0.88 -7.98
CA GLY A 6 -9.62 -1.16 -6.56
C GLY A 6 -8.51 -2.13 -6.14
N TYR A 7 -8.00 -1.97 -4.93
CA TYR A 7 -7.08 -2.92 -4.32
C TYR A 7 -7.46 -3.16 -2.85
N ILE A 8 -7.21 -4.39 -2.40
CA ILE A 8 -7.35 -4.81 -1.01
C ILE A 8 -5.96 -5.21 -0.52
N ILE A 9 -5.54 -4.65 0.61
CA ILE A 9 -4.24 -4.94 1.22
C ILE A 9 -4.46 -5.45 2.63
N THR A 10 -3.79 -6.56 2.95
CA THR A 10 -3.69 -7.12 4.29
C THR A 10 -2.27 -6.93 4.80
N ILE A 11 -2.14 -6.35 5.99
CA ILE A 11 -0.88 -6.15 6.70
C ILE A 11 -0.89 -7.08 7.91
N GLU A 12 0.04 -8.02 7.97
CA GLU A 12 0.14 -8.99 9.06
C GLU A 12 1.37 -8.69 9.92
N ASN A 13 1.18 -8.67 11.24
CA ASN A 13 2.30 -8.53 12.16
C ASN A 13 2.82 -9.91 12.58
N GLN A 14 3.88 -10.35 11.91
CA GLN A 14 4.57 -11.61 12.20
C GLN A 14 5.70 -11.45 13.23
N SER A 15 5.83 -10.28 13.86
CA SER A 15 6.81 -10.02 14.92
C SER A 15 6.26 -10.37 16.31
N LYS A 16 7.10 -10.24 17.34
CA LYS A 16 6.74 -10.49 18.75
C LYS A 16 6.19 -9.26 19.47
N ASN A 17 6.28 -8.08 18.86
CA ASN A 17 5.90 -6.81 19.48
C ASN A 17 4.71 -6.19 18.76
N SER A 18 3.91 -5.39 19.46
CA SER A 18 2.91 -4.54 18.80
C SER A 18 3.62 -3.48 17.96
N VAL A 19 3.13 -3.29 16.74
CA VAL A 19 3.66 -2.29 15.80
C VAL A 19 2.54 -1.37 15.32
N GLN A 20 2.87 -0.13 14.99
CA GLN A 20 1.90 0.82 14.45
C GLN A 20 2.33 1.34 13.08
N LEU A 21 1.40 1.34 12.14
CA LEU A 21 1.58 2.01 10.85
C LEU A 21 1.38 3.52 11.04
N THR A 22 2.38 4.29 10.61
CA THR A 22 2.40 5.75 10.78
C THR A 22 2.17 6.51 9.48
N SER A 23 2.77 6.05 8.38
CA SER A 23 2.62 6.65 7.05
C SER A 23 2.81 5.61 5.94
N ARG A 24 2.43 6.00 4.73
CA ARG A 24 2.60 5.22 3.50
C ARG A 24 3.26 6.08 2.42
N HIS A 25 4.04 5.42 1.58
CA HIS A 25 4.52 5.95 0.31
C HIS A 25 4.11 4.99 -0.81
N TRP A 26 3.48 5.52 -1.84
CA TRP A 26 3.14 4.79 -3.06
C TRP A 26 3.91 5.34 -4.25
N LYS A 27 4.40 4.43 -5.07
CA LYS A 27 4.91 4.66 -6.42
C LYS A 27 3.95 3.99 -7.40
N ILE A 28 3.24 4.80 -8.16
CA ILE A 28 2.21 4.37 -9.12
C ILE A 28 2.77 4.55 -10.52
N LYS A 29 3.00 3.44 -11.22
CA LYS A 29 3.49 3.44 -12.60
C LYS A 29 2.35 3.13 -13.55
N ASP A 30 1.85 4.17 -14.20
CA ASP A 30 0.99 4.08 -15.37
C ASP A 30 1.85 3.77 -16.61
N SER A 31 1.37 2.94 -17.54
CA SER A 31 2.10 2.63 -18.77
C SER A 31 2.01 3.74 -19.83
N LEU A 32 1.01 4.62 -19.75
CA LEU A 32 0.84 5.75 -20.66
C LEU A 32 1.17 7.11 -20.02
N SER A 33 1.41 7.15 -18.72
CA SER A 33 1.70 8.38 -17.98
C SER A 33 3.03 8.30 -17.24
N LYS A 34 3.46 9.44 -16.69
CA LYS A 34 4.62 9.47 -15.79
C LYS A 34 4.31 8.71 -14.51
N THR A 35 5.37 8.24 -13.83
CA THR A 35 5.23 7.67 -12.50
C THR A 35 4.79 8.74 -11.51
N GLU A 36 3.75 8.44 -10.74
CA GLU A 36 3.25 9.28 -9.66
C GLU A 36 3.76 8.76 -8.32
N HIS A 37 4.04 9.68 -7.41
CA HIS A 37 4.42 9.39 -6.03
C HIS A 37 3.37 9.98 -5.10
N VAL A 38 2.83 9.15 -4.21
CA VAL A 38 1.78 9.54 -3.27
C VAL A 38 2.23 9.21 -1.85
N ASP A 39 2.51 10.25 -1.08
CA ASP A 39 2.80 10.17 0.34
C ASP A 39 1.57 10.50 1.17
N GLY A 40 1.42 9.86 2.33
CA GLY A 40 0.32 10.19 3.23
C GLY A 40 0.44 9.55 4.60
N GLU A 41 -0.19 10.19 5.59
CA GLU A 41 -0.31 9.62 6.92
C GLU A 41 -1.27 8.42 6.94
N GLY A 42 -0.90 7.40 7.70
CA GLY A 42 -1.72 6.22 7.90
C GLY A 42 -2.11 5.51 6.60
N VAL A 43 -3.20 4.75 6.68
CA VAL A 43 -3.95 4.17 5.56
C VAL A 43 -5.41 4.51 5.76
N ILE A 44 -6.12 4.94 4.73
CA ILE A 44 -7.57 5.29 4.79
C ILE A 44 -7.98 6.20 5.98
N GLY A 45 -7.09 7.11 6.40
CA GLY A 45 -7.32 8.00 7.55
C GLY A 45 -7.05 7.36 8.93
N GLN A 46 -6.54 6.13 8.97
CA GLN A 46 -6.24 5.37 10.19
C GLN A 46 -4.74 5.12 10.34
N LYS A 47 -4.25 5.09 11.58
CA LYS A 47 -2.88 4.68 11.94
C LYS A 47 -2.94 3.40 12.78
N PRO A 48 -3.24 2.24 12.16
CA PRO A 48 -3.56 1.01 12.89
C PRO A 48 -2.39 0.52 13.74
N VAL A 49 -2.70 0.11 14.96
CA VAL A 49 -1.81 -0.69 15.81
C VAL A 49 -2.15 -2.15 15.54
N ILE A 50 -1.14 -2.95 15.20
CA ILE A 50 -1.28 -4.37 14.85
C ILE A 50 -0.51 -5.16 15.90
N LYS A 51 -1.21 -5.95 16.72
CA LYS A 51 -0.58 -6.78 17.75
C LYS A 51 0.12 -8.00 17.14
N PRO A 52 1.01 -8.68 17.86
CA PRO A 52 1.63 -9.92 17.40
C PRO A 52 0.59 -10.95 16.93
N GLY A 53 0.76 -11.47 15.71
CA GLY A 53 -0.14 -12.44 15.11
C GLY A 53 -1.46 -11.88 14.55
N GLU A 54 -1.74 -10.59 14.75
CA GLU A 54 -2.93 -9.94 14.19
C GLU A 54 -2.65 -9.35 12.79
N SER A 55 -3.74 -9.03 12.08
CA SER A 55 -3.69 -8.41 10.78
C SER A 55 -4.64 -7.22 10.67
N HIS A 56 -4.32 -6.30 9.78
CA HIS A 56 -5.18 -5.18 9.41
C HIS A 56 -5.42 -5.21 7.90
N THR A 57 -6.68 -5.26 7.49
CA THR A 57 -7.07 -5.26 6.07
C THR A 57 -7.81 -3.98 5.73
N TYR A 58 -7.48 -3.37 4.60
CA TYR A 58 -8.18 -2.20 4.10
C TYR A 58 -8.34 -2.26 2.57
N GLN A 59 -9.33 -1.52 2.08
CA GLN A 59 -9.60 -1.37 0.65
C GLN A 59 -9.45 0.10 0.25
N SER A 60 -8.88 0.34 -0.93
CA SER A 60 -8.79 1.66 -1.54
C SER A 60 -8.69 1.50 -3.06
N GLY A 61 -8.34 2.57 -3.77
CA GLY A 61 -8.22 2.53 -5.23
C GLY A 61 -7.44 3.70 -5.79
N CYS A 62 -7.11 3.60 -7.07
CA CYS A 62 -6.45 4.63 -7.85
C CYS A 62 -7.05 4.73 -9.26
N LEU A 63 -6.82 5.87 -9.91
CA LEU A 63 -7.15 6.08 -11.31
C LEU A 63 -5.88 5.99 -12.14
N LEU A 64 -5.92 5.23 -13.23
CA LEU A 64 -4.87 5.23 -14.25
C LEU A 64 -5.42 5.75 -15.57
N SER A 65 -4.56 6.32 -16.41
CA SER A 65 -4.91 6.70 -17.78
C SER A 65 -4.82 5.52 -18.76
N SER A 66 -4.10 4.46 -18.38
CA SER A 66 -3.95 3.23 -19.15
C SER A 66 -4.71 2.05 -18.53
N PRO A 67 -5.13 1.04 -19.34
CA PRO A 67 -5.61 -0.24 -18.81
C PRO A 67 -4.53 -1.06 -18.09
N PHE A 68 -3.26 -0.65 -18.15
CA PHE A 68 -2.14 -1.31 -17.48
C PHE A 68 -1.30 -0.37 -16.62
N GLY A 69 -0.93 -0.84 -15.43
CA GLY A 69 0.04 -0.21 -14.56
C GLY A 69 0.55 -1.14 -13.48
N ASN A 70 1.32 -0.60 -12.55
CA ASN A 70 1.68 -1.28 -11.31
C ASN A 70 1.80 -0.28 -10.17
N MET A 71 1.62 -0.78 -8.96
CA MET A 71 1.86 -0.03 -7.73
C MET A 71 2.90 -0.75 -6.90
N SER A 72 3.78 0.02 -6.27
CA SER A 72 4.80 -0.45 -5.31
C SER A 72 4.98 0.64 -4.26
N GLY A 73 5.66 0.34 -3.15
CA GLY A 73 5.80 1.36 -2.12
C GLY A 73 6.43 0.85 -0.84
N TYR A 74 6.16 1.57 0.24
CA TYR A 74 6.51 1.12 1.59
C TYR A 74 5.58 1.76 2.64
N TYR A 75 5.47 1.09 3.77
CA TYR A 75 4.90 1.65 5.00
C TYR A 75 6.02 2.06 5.95
N SER A 76 5.81 3.17 6.66
CA SER A 76 6.62 3.52 7.83
C SER A 76 5.91 3.03 9.08
N MET A 77 6.61 2.21 9.86
CA MET A 77 6.11 1.58 11.06
C MET A 77 6.91 2.05 12.27
N VAL A 78 6.31 1.93 13.46
CA VAL A 78 7.01 2.04 14.75
C VAL A 78 6.76 0.78 15.58
N ASP A 79 7.80 0.24 16.19
CA ASP A 79 7.72 -0.84 17.17
C ASP A 79 7.56 -0.24 18.57
N PHE A 80 6.53 -0.65 19.33
CA PHE A 80 6.25 -0.07 20.64
C PHE A 80 7.16 -0.56 21.76
N ALA A 81 7.77 -1.74 21.64
CA ALA A 81 8.70 -2.24 22.65
C ALA A 81 10.05 -1.52 22.56
N THR A 82 10.46 -1.13 21.35
CA THR A 82 11.79 -0.53 21.10
C THR A 82 11.74 0.94 20.76
N THR A 83 10.56 1.50 20.47
CA THR A 83 10.33 2.85 19.91
C THR A 83 11.01 3.09 18.55
N LYS A 84 11.59 2.04 17.94
CA LYS A 84 12.30 2.15 16.66
C LYS A 84 11.32 2.31 15.51
N LYS A 85 11.66 3.20 14.58
CA LYS A 85 10.99 3.32 13.29
C LYS A 85 11.63 2.37 12.28
N PHE A 86 10.81 1.74 11.45
CA PHE A 86 11.27 0.85 10.39
C PHE A 86 10.36 0.92 9.16
N GLY A 87 10.91 0.56 8.00
CA GLY A 87 10.16 0.50 6.74
C GLY A 87 9.71 -0.93 6.43
N VAL A 88 8.51 -1.07 5.88
CA VAL A 88 8.00 -2.34 5.33
C VAL A 88 7.76 -2.14 3.84
N VAL A 89 8.48 -2.88 3.01
CA VAL A 89 8.37 -2.78 1.55
C VAL A 89 7.05 -3.38 1.08
N ILE A 90 6.40 -2.70 0.13
CA ILE A 90 5.27 -3.21 -0.64
C ILE A 90 5.81 -3.57 -2.03
N PRO A 91 5.95 -4.88 -2.35
CA PRO A 91 6.39 -5.31 -3.67
C PRO A 91 5.47 -4.81 -4.77
N ALA A 92 6.00 -4.72 -5.99
CA ALA A 92 5.20 -4.29 -7.13
C ALA A 92 4.08 -5.29 -7.43
N PHE A 93 2.85 -4.82 -7.48
CA PHE A 93 1.69 -5.57 -7.96
C PHE A 93 1.08 -4.92 -9.19
N LYS A 94 0.56 -5.74 -10.11
CA LYS A 94 0.04 -5.30 -11.39
C LYS A 94 -1.39 -4.81 -11.27
N LEU A 95 -1.71 -3.77 -12.02
CA LEU A 95 -3.05 -3.30 -12.30
C LEU A 95 -3.32 -3.57 -13.78
N SER A 96 -4.31 -4.40 -14.09
CA SER A 96 -4.62 -4.78 -15.47
C SER A 96 -6.12 -4.91 -15.62
N ALA A 97 -6.70 -4.17 -16.56
CA ALA A 97 -8.11 -4.26 -16.85
C ALA A 97 -8.44 -5.61 -17.50
N PRO A 98 -9.50 -6.32 -17.10
CA PRO A 98 -9.78 -7.68 -17.60
C PRO A 98 -9.85 -7.79 -19.12
N PHE A 99 -10.44 -6.80 -19.81
CA PHE A 99 -10.54 -6.78 -21.27
C PHE A 99 -9.20 -6.62 -22.00
N ALA A 100 -8.13 -6.30 -21.26
CA ALA A 100 -6.79 -6.08 -21.80
C ALA A 100 -5.87 -7.31 -21.60
N LEU A 101 -6.33 -8.33 -20.89
CA LEU A 101 -5.64 -9.61 -20.71
C LEU A 101 -6.13 -10.57 -21.81
N ASN A 102 -5.52 -10.48 -23.00
CA ASN A 102 -5.76 -11.43 -24.11
C ASN A 102 -4.80 -12.61 -24.05
#